data_AF-A0A9W7DFL2-F1
#
_entry.id   AF-A0A9W7DFL2-F1
#
_cell.length_a   1.000
_cell.length_b   1.000
_cell.length_c   1.000
_cell.angle_alpha   90.00
_cell.angle_beta   90.00
_cell.angle_gamma   90.00
#
_symmetry.space_group_name_H-M   'P 1'
#
loop_
_entity.id
_entity.type
_entity.pdbx_description
1 polymer ?
#
loop_
_entity_poly.entity_id
_entity_poly.type
_entity_poly.pdbx_seq_one_letter_code
_entity_poly.pdbx_strand_id
1 'polypeptide(L)'
;MNEASLQSQLLLDTLANSPIFIIEARDEVLDMITMTSLGQEDEWSRRVGGASNATPRSFIKNIYNAMSKEKAKGTKWAVLYGGRKSEKVCVVDLQR
;
A
#
# COMPACT_ATOMS: atom_id res chain seq x y z
N MET A 1 31.09 -4.25 -7.67
CA MET A 1 29.63 -4.30 -7.42
C MET A 1 28.96 -3.81 -8.69
N ASN A 2 28.00 -4.55 -9.27
CA ASN A 2 27.34 -4.11 -10.51
C ASN A 2 26.21 -3.11 -10.19
N GLU A 3 25.71 -2.42 -11.21
CA GLU A 3 24.69 -1.37 -11.04
C GLU A 3 23.39 -1.91 -10.39
N ALA A 4 22.99 -3.13 -10.75
CA ALA A 4 21.82 -3.78 -10.16
C ALA A 4 21.96 -3.97 -8.64
N SER A 5 23.14 -4.38 -8.16
CA SER A 5 23.41 -4.50 -6.72
C SER A 5 23.36 -3.15 -6.01
N LEU A 6 23.86 -2.07 -6.64
CA LEU A 6 23.78 -0.72 -6.06
C LEU A 6 22.33 -0.25 -5.93
N GLN A 7 21.53 -0.41 -6.99
CA GLN A 7 20.11 -0.03 -6.98
C GLN A 7 19.31 -0.86 -5.97
N SER A 8 19.61 -2.15 -5.83
CA SER A 8 18.98 -3.00 -4.82
C SER A 8 19.30 -2.53 -3.40
N GLN A 9 20.54 -2.13 -3.12
CA GLN A 9 20.91 -1.63 -1.80
C GLN A 9 20.14 -0.34 -1.48
N LEU A 10 20.09 0.61 -2.43
CA LEU A 10 19.33 1.85 -2.26
C LEU A 10 17.84 1.60 -1.99
N LEU A 11 17.25 0.62 -2.68
CA LEU A 11 15.87 0.21 -2.44
C LEU A 11 15.68 -0.34 -1.01
N LEU A 12 16.57 -1.23 -0.57
CA LEU A 12 16.49 -1.81 0.78
C LEU A 12 16.65 -0.73 1.87
N ASP A 13 17.58 0.21 1.69
CA ASP A 13 17.78 1.33 2.61
C ASP A 13 16.56 2.25 2.66
N THR A 14 15.90 2.47 1.51
CA THR A 14 14.65 3.24 1.44
C THR A 14 13.50 2.50 2.13
N LEU A 15 13.37 1.19 1.89
CA LEU A 15 12.32 0.37 2.48
C LEU A 15 12.47 0.24 4.00
N ALA A 16 13.70 0.16 4.51
CA ALA A 16 13.99 0.09 5.94
C ALA A 16 13.46 1.31 6.72
N ASN A 17 13.28 2.45 6.05
CA ASN A 17 12.77 3.70 6.62
C ASN A 17 11.34 4.04 6.15
N SER A 18 10.70 3.15 5.39
CA SER A 18 9.36 3.40 4.83
C SER A 18 8.26 3.29 5.89
N PRO A 19 7.15 4.04 5.76
CA PRO A 19 6.02 3.90 6.66
C PRO A 19 5.39 2.51 6.58
N ILE A 20 4.98 2.00 7.73
CA ILE A 20 4.27 0.72 7.86
C ILE A 20 2.80 0.99 8.16
N PHE A 21 1.91 0.52 7.29
CA PHE A 21 0.47 0.54 7.51
C PHE A 21 -0.01 -0.83 7.98
N ILE A 22 -0.59 -0.89 9.17
CA ILE A 22 -1.28 -2.09 9.65
C ILE A 22 -2.75 -2.00 9.23
N ILE A 23 -3.17 -2.89 8.34
CA ILE A 23 -4.48 -2.89 7.71
C ILE A 23 -5.15 -4.24 7.98
N GLU A 24 -6.11 -4.26 8.91
CA GLU A 24 -6.91 -5.44 9.25
C GLU A 24 -7.89 -5.81 8.12
N ALA A 25 -7.35 -6.40 7.05
CA ALA A 25 -8.06 -6.80 5.84
C ALA A 25 -7.58 -8.16 5.33
N ARG A 26 -8.38 -8.77 4.46
CA ARG A 26 -8.05 -10.05 3.82
C ARG A 26 -7.09 -9.83 2.64
N ASP A 27 -6.43 -10.90 2.22
CA ASP A 27 -5.46 -10.92 1.13
C ASP A 27 -5.97 -10.22 -0.14
N GLU A 28 -7.21 -10.47 -0.56
CA GLU A 28 -7.76 -9.91 -1.79
C GLU A 28 -7.85 -8.37 -1.76
N VAL A 29 -8.07 -7.79 -0.57
CA VAL A 29 -8.08 -6.33 -0.39
C VAL A 29 -6.65 -5.80 -0.47
N LEU A 30 -5.70 -6.45 0.19
CA LEU A 30 -4.29 -6.05 0.17
C LEU A 30 -3.69 -6.14 -1.25
N ASP A 31 -4.03 -7.19 -2.00
CA ASP A 31 -3.64 -7.35 -3.39
C ASP A 31 -4.23 -6.26 -4.28
N MET A 32 -5.49 -5.90 -4.07
CA MET A 32 -6.09 -4.80 -4.82
C MET A 32 -5.41 -3.46 -4.50
N ILE A 33 -5.00 -3.24 -3.25
CA ILE A 33 -4.24 -2.04 -2.85
C ILE A 33 -2.89 -1.99 -3.59
N THR A 34 -2.13 -3.09 -3.65
CA THR A 34 -0.80 -3.11 -4.28
C THR A 34 -0.84 -2.91 -5.79
N MET A 35 -1.98 -3.21 -6.43
CA MET A 35 -2.18 -3.09 -7.87
C MET A 35 -2.83 -1.77 -8.34
N THR A 36 -3.36 -0.96 -7.42
CA THR A 36 -4.20 0.20 -7.79
C THR A 36 -3.52 1.53 -7.45
N SER A 37 -3.38 2.42 -8.44
CA SER A 37 -2.80 3.75 -8.24
C SER A 37 -3.67 4.63 -7.33
N LEU A 38 -3.02 5.38 -6.45
CA LEU A 38 -3.64 6.40 -5.59
C LEU A 38 -3.97 7.71 -6.34
N GLY A 39 -3.75 7.79 -7.65
CA GLY A 39 -3.96 9.03 -8.41
C GLY A 39 -5.42 9.49 -8.54
N GLN A 40 -6.39 8.58 -8.38
CA GLN A 40 -7.81 8.89 -8.47
C GLN A 40 -8.58 8.20 -7.34
N GLU A 41 -9.08 8.98 -6.39
CA GLU A 41 -9.72 8.47 -5.17
C GLU A 41 -10.95 7.59 -5.46
N ASP A 42 -11.83 8.04 -6.35
CA ASP A 42 -13.08 7.34 -6.64
C ASP A 42 -12.81 5.97 -7.28
N GLU A 43 -11.87 5.92 -8.22
CA GLU A 43 -11.48 4.67 -8.87
C GLU A 43 -10.74 3.73 -7.91
N TRP A 44 -9.83 4.26 -7.09
CA TRP A 44 -9.15 3.48 -6.07
C TRP A 44 -10.15 2.86 -5.08
N SER A 45 -11.09 3.68 -4.59
CA SER A 45 -12.13 3.25 -3.64
C SER A 45 -13.06 2.22 -4.25
N ARG A 46 -13.41 2.36 -5.54
CA ARG A 46 -14.23 1.39 -6.28
C ARG A 46 -13.52 0.05 -6.42
N ARG A 47 -12.25 0.05 -6.80
CA ARG A 47 -11.47 -1.19 -6.99
C ARG A 47 -11.19 -1.89 -5.67
N VAL A 48 -10.60 -1.18 -4.70
CA VAL A 48 -10.23 -1.77 -3.40
C VAL A 48 -11.47 -2.13 -2.58
N GLY A 49 -12.48 -1.26 -2.54
CA GLY A 49 -13.75 -1.57 -1.86
C GLY A 49 -14.55 -2.66 -2.55
N GLY A 50 -14.40 -2.83 -3.87
CA GLY A 50 -15.00 -3.92 -4.64
C GLY A 50 -14.29 -5.28 -4.47
N ALA A 51 -13.07 -5.31 -3.93
CA ALA A 51 -12.34 -6.55 -3.71
C ALA A 51 -13.00 -7.44 -2.64
N SER A 52 -13.73 -6.85 -1.69
CA SER A 52 -14.41 -7.60 -0.64
C SER A 52 -15.67 -6.89 -0.15
N ASN A 53 -16.81 -7.58 -0.26
CA ASN A 53 -18.10 -7.10 0.24
C ASN A 53 -18.15 -6.97 1.78
N ALA A 54 -17.19 -7.55 2.49
CA ALA A 54 -17.10 -7.52 3.95
C ALA A 54 -16.36 -6.28 4.48
N THR A 55 -15.73 -5.48 3.62
CA THR A 55 -14.89 -4.35 4.06
C THR A 55 -15.69 -3.05 4.08
N PRO A 56 -15.84 -2.37 5.23
CA PRO A 56 -16.62 -1.15 5.32
C PRO A 56 -16.06 -0.03 4.44
N ARG A 57 -16.93 0.71 3.73
CA ARG A 57 -16.51 1.83 2.86
C ARG A 57 -15.74 2.91 3.60
N SER A 58 -16.11 3.20 4.85
CA SER A 58 -15.38 4.15 5.70
C SER A 58 -13.96 3.67 6.01
N PHE A 59 -13.74 2.37 6.19
CA PHE A 59 -12.42 1.81 6.39
C PHE A 59 -11.55 1.95 5.14
N ILE A 60 -12.11 1.67 3.95
CA ILE A 60 -11.45 1.90 2.66
C ILE A 60 -11.04 3.37 2.49
N LYS A 61 -11.95 4.31 2.77
CA LYS A 61 -11.68 5.75 2.72
C LYS A 61 -10.54 6.14 3.68
N ASN A 62 -10.51 5.57 4.88
CA ASN A 62 -9.45 5.84 5.87
C ASN A 62 -8.09 5.35 5.40
N ILE A 63 -8.02 4.15 4.80
CA ILE A 63 -6.78 3.63 4.21
C ILE A 63 -6.29 4.56 3.10
N TYR A 64 -7.17 4.92 2.15
CA TYR A 64 -6.82 5.83 1.06
C TYR A 64 -6.25 7.15 1.59
N ASN A 65 -6.95 7.78 2.55
CA ASN A 65 -6.53 9.06 3.12
C ASN A 65 -5.15 8.96 3.81
N ALA A 66 -4.88 7.87 4.52
CA ALA A 66 -3.60 7.66 5.18
C ALA A 66 -2.45 7.48 4.16
N MET A 67 -2.66 6.66 3.13
CA MET A 67 -1.67 6.42 2.07
C MET A 67 -1.46 7.67 1.19
N SER A 68 -2.53 8.39 0.87
CA SER A 68 -2.49 9.62 0.06
C SER A 68 -1.73 10.74 0.78
N LYS A 69 -1.83 10.82 2.11
CA LYS A 69 -1.01 11.75 2.91
C LYS A 69 0.49 11.46 2.79
N GLU A 70 0.89 10.19 2.82
CA GLU A 70 2.30 9.81 2.60
C GLU A 70 2.74 10.06 1.15
N LYS A 71 1.87 9.74 0.18
CA LYS A 71 2.11 10.09 -1.23
C LYS A 71 2.40 11.59 -1.40
N ALA A 72 1.59 12.45 -0.77
CA ALA A 72 1.75 13.90 -0.86
C ALA A 72 3.08 14.42 -0.28
N LYS A 73 3.73 13.65 0.61
CA LYS A 73 5.09 13.96 1.12
C LYS A 73 6.21 13.55 0.16
N GLY A 74 5.88 12.91 -0.97
CA GLY A 74 6.85 12.35 -1.90
C GLY A 74 7.34 10.96 -1.51
N THR A 75 6.76 10.33 -0.48
CA THR A 75 7.11 8.95 -0.09
C THR A 75 6.81 8.01 -1.26
N LYS A 76 7.82 7.25 -1.70
CA LYS A 76 7.67 6.30 -2.82
C LYS A 76 7.16 4.95 -2.36
N TRP A 77 7.79 4.37 -1.34
CA TRP A 77 7.48 3.02 -0.88
C TRP A 77 6.81 3.03 0.48
N ALA A 78 5.91 2.08 0.71
CA ALA A 78 5.38 1.76 2.02
C ALA A 78 5.25 0.25 2.19
N VAL A 79 5.23 -0.20 3.44
CA VAL A 79 4.94 -1.59 3.80
C VAL A 79 3.51 -1.68 4.31
N LEU A 80 2.78 -2.68 3.86
CA LEU A 80 1.44 -3.02 4.37
C LEU A 80 1.54 -4.34 5.13
N TYR A 81 0.96 -4.39 6.32
CA TYR A 81 0.77 -5.62 7.08
C TYR A 81 -0.72 -5.89 7.27
N GLY A 82 -1.19 -7.06 6.84
CA GLY A 82 -2.60 -7.46 6.82
C GLY A 82 -3.27 -7.70 8.17
N GLY A 83 -2.56 -7.48 9.28
CA GLY A 83 -3.06 -7.78 10.61
C GLY A 83 -3.46 -9.25 10.76
N ARG A 84 -4.39 -9.55 11.67
CA ARG A 84 -4.80 -10.94 11.96
C ARG A 84 -5.68 -11.57 10.87
N LYS A 85 -6.24 -10.76 9.97
CA LYS A 85 -7.12 -11.27 8.90
C LYS A 85 -6.39 -11.89 7.72
N SER A 86 -5.08 -11.68 7.63
CA SER A 86 -4.28 -12.06 6.48
C SER A 86 -2.84 -12.43 6.86
N GLU A 87 -2.25 -11.73 7.83
CA GLU A 87 -0.83 -11.84 8.22
C GLU A 87 0.16 -11.56 7.07
N LYS A 88 -0.33 -11.22 5.88
CA LYS A 88 0.45 -10.91 4.70
C LYS A 88 1.20 -9.60 4.86
N VAL A 89 2.43 -9.57 4.34
CA VAL A 89 3.24 -8.36 4.22
C VAL A 89 3.40 -8.03 2.74
N CYS A 90 3.08 -6.79 2.38
CA CYS A 90 3.21 -6.29 1.01
C CYS A 90 4.08 -5.04 0.97
N VAL A 91 4.81 -4.85 -0.11
CA VAL A 91 5.43 -3.54 -0.44
C VAL A 91 4.56 -2.86 -1.50
N VAL A 92 4.24 -1.59 -1.30
CA VAL A 92 3.41 -0.80 -2.23
C VAL A 92 4.17 0.43 -2.72
N ASP A 93 4.05 0.70 -4.02
CA ASP A 93 4.49 1.96 -4.64
C ASP A 93 3.35 2.99 -4.53
N LEU A 94 3.55 4.02 -3.72
CA LEU A 94 2.59 5.11 -3.52
C LEU A 94 2.57 6.10 -4.70
N GLN A 95 3.61 6.10 -5.53
CA GLN A 95 3.81 7.05 -6.64
C GLN A 95 3.49 6.45 -8.02
N ARG A 96 2.94 5.24 -8.05
CA ARG A 96 2.42 4.60 -9.27
C ARG A 96 1.38 5.45 -10.00
#